data_AF-A0A9D7DB91-F1
#
_entry.id   AF-A0A9D7DB91-F1
#
_cell.length_a   1.000
_cell.length_b   1.000
_cell.length_c   1.000
_cell.angle_alpha   90.00
_cell.angle_beta   90.00
_cell.angle_gamma   90.00
#
_symmetry.space_group_name_H-M   'P 1'
#
loop_
_entity.id
_entity.type
_entity.pdbx_description
1 polymer ?
#
loop_
_entity_poly.entity_id
_entity_poly.type
_entity_poly.pdbx_seq_one_letter_code
_entity_poly.pdbx_strand_id
1 'polypeptide(L)'
;MTSFAASLAWLTVSAEDAPDLIVSAPVSRDEVDYAKAFAAAAPSALLLSLPVIGVAVFIAPMAGFWLALGGAAAIISTCLIAIWHQTPGNRKEFRRRTRGSLLLNFGRSFVAFGWIGATFAAVSGWPLLGIIPAIIALGAMLALHESRPKEPQPE
;
A
#
# COMPACT_ATOMS: atom_id res chain seq x y z
N MET A 1 4.04 0.48 -9.93
CA MET A 1 3.67 -0.60 -8.99
C MET A 1 2.70 -0.12 -7.91
N THR A 2 2.97 0.96 -7.19
CA THR A 2 2.09 1.48 -6.11
C THR A 2 0.66 1.82 -6.57
N SER A 3 0.47 2.50 -7.71
CA SER A 3 -0.88 2.79 -8.24
C SER A 3 -1.66 1.53 -8.66
N PHE A 4 -0.95 0.49 -9.10
CA PHE A 4 -1.54 -0.80 -9.43
C PHE A 4 -1.98 -1.54 -8.16
N ALA A 5 -1.12 -1.61 -7.15
CA ALA A 5 -1.43 -2.10 -5.81
C ALA A 5 -2.66 -1.43 -5.20
N ALA A 6 -2.72 -0.08 -5.25
CA ALA A 6 -3.88 0.68 -4.77
C ALA A 6 -5.17 0.32 -5.52
N SER A 7 -5.09 0.10 -6.83
CA SER A 7 -6.24 -0.28 -7.64
C SER A 7 -6.73 -1.69 -7.30
N LEU A 8 -5.81 -2.61 -7.06
CA LEU A 8 -6.13 -3.97 -6.61
C LEU A 8 -6.73 -3.97 -5.20
N ALA A 9 -6.22 -3.16 -4.29
CA ALA A 9 -6.77 -3.00 -2.94
C ALA A 9 -8.23 -2.49 -3.01
N TRP A 10 -8.51 -1.55 -3.90
CA TRP A 10 -9.89 -1.12 -4.14
C TRP A 10 -10.77 -2.25 -4.70
N LEU A 11 -10.23 -3.08 -5.60
CA LEU A 11 -10.95 -4.22 -6.16
C LEU A 11 -11.24 -5.30 -5.12
N THR A 12 -10.29 -5.63 -4.24
CA THR A 12 -10.48 -6.66 -3.19
C THR A 12 -11.60 -6.31 -2.24
N VAL A 13 -11.89 -5.01 -2.07
CA VAL A 13 -12.94 -4.49 -1.20
C VAL A 13 -14.25 -4.35 -1.96
N SER A 14 -14.18 -3.84 -3.19
CA SER A 14 -15.38 -3.61 -4.00
C SER A 14 -16.00 -4.91 -4.52
N ALA A 15 -15.21 -5.99 -4.61
CA ALA A 15 -15.67 -7.32 -4.99
C ALA A 15 -16.19 -8.14 -3.78
N GLU A 16 -16.22 -7.55 -2.58
CA GLU A 16 -16.73 -8.19 -1.38
C GLU A 16 -18.26 -8.29 -1.47
N ASP A 17 -18.75 -9.49 -1.81
CA ASP A 17 -20.17 -9.70 -2.11
C ASP A 17 -21.08 -9.74 -0.88
N ALA A 18 -20.53 -9.95 0.31
CA ALA A 18 -21.28 -10.08 1.55
C ALA A 18 -20.48 -9.52 2.75
N PRO A 19 -20.35 -8.18 2.87
CA PRO A 19 -19.65 -7.56 3.99
C PRO A 19 -20.27 -7.95 5.34
N ASP A 20 -21.59 -8.10 5.39
CA ASP A 20 -22.31 -8.49 6.62
C ASP A 20 -21.94 -9.90 7.10
N LEU A 21 -21.65 -10.84 6.18
CA LEU A 21 -21.19 -12.18 6.55
C LEU A 21 -19.78 -12.14 7.13
N ILE A 22 -18.91 -11.29 6.59
CA ILE A 22 -17.54 -11.10 7.09
C ILE A 22 -17.55 -10.45 8.47
N VAL A 23 -18.45 -9.49 8.71
CA VAL A 23 -18.65 -8.89 10.05
C VAL A 23 -19.13 -9.92 11.08
N SER A 24 -19.90 -10.94 10.66
CA SER A 24 -20.39 -12.00 11.54
C SER A 24 -19.40 -13.15 11.77
N ALA A 25 -18.30 -13.19 11.03
CA ALA A 25 -17.34 -14.29 11.08
C ALA A 25 -16.49 -14.23 12.37
N PRO A 26 -16.04 -15.38 12.93
CA PRO A 26 -15.23 -15.42 14.15
C PRO A 26 -13.75 -15.12 13.86
N VAL A 27 -13.48 -14.03 13.16
CA VAL A 27 -12.16 -13.56 12.73
C VAL A 27 -12.06 -12.07 13.03
N SER A 28 -10.87 -11.62 13.44
CA SER A 28 -10.68 -10.20 13.74
C SER A 28 -10.72 -9.34 12.46
N ARG A 29 -11.21 -8.11 12.56
CA ARG A 29 -11.25 -7.18 11.41
C ARG A 29 -9.86 -6.90 10.86
N ASP A 30 -8.86 -6.81 11.73
CA ASP A 30 -7.48 -6.58 11.34
C ASP A 30 -6.95 -7.73 10.47
N GLU A 31 -7.25 -8.99 10.81
CA GLU A 31 -6.86 -10.14 9.99
C GLU A 31 -7.50 -10.11 8.59
N VAL A 32 -8.76 -9.70 8.50
CA VAL A 32 -9.45 -9.52 7.22
C VAL A 32 -8.77 -8.43 6.39
N ASP A 33 -8.42 -7.31 7.00
CA ASP A 33 -7.75 -6.19 6.35
C ASP A 33 -6.34 -6.57 5.89
N TYR A 34 -5.56 -7.29 6.70
CA TYR A 34 -4.25 -7.80 6.29
C TYR A 34 -4.36 -8.81 5.15
N ALA A 35 -5.36 -9.69 5.16
CA ALA A 35 -5.59 -10.64 4.07
C ALA A 35 -5.94 -9.91 2.76
N LYS A 36 -6.78 -8.87 2.81
CA LYS A 36 -7.10 -8.01 1.65
C LYS A 36 -5.84 -7.28 1.16
N ALA A 37 -5.03 -6.76 2.08
CA ALA A 37 -3.78 -6.06 1.77
C ALA A 37 -2.81 -6.98 1.05
N PHE A 38 -2.67 -8.20 1.55
CA PHE A 38 -1.82 -9.23 0.97
C PHE A 38 -2.30 -9.65 -0.42
N ALA A 39 -3.60 -9.90 -0.58
CA ALA A 39 -4.20 -10.24 -1.87
C ALA A 39 -3.97 -9.15 -2.93
N ALA A 40 -4.01 -7.87 -2.55
CA ALA A 40 -3.72 -6.75 -3.44
C ALA A 40 -2.21 -6.53 -3.69
N ALA A 41 -1.37 -6.80 -2.68
CA ALA A 41 0.07 -6.60 -2.77
C ALA A 41 0.75 -7.68 -3.61
N ALA A 42 0.29 -8.94 -3.55
CA ALA A 42 0.94 -10.08 -4.20
C ALA A 42 1.14 -9.92 -5.73
N PRO A 43 0.14 -9.49 -6.52
CA PRO A 43 0.34 -9.26 -7.96
C PRO A 43 1.32 -8.12 -8.24
N SER A 44 1.30 -7.09 -7.38
CA SER A 44 2.20 -5.94 -7.51
C SER A 44 3.64 -6.28 -7.16
N ALA A 45 3.84 -7.14 -6.15
CA ALA A 45 5.14 -7.68 -5.77
C ALA A 45 5.69 -8.61 -6.86
N LEU A 46 4.85 -9.42 -7.49
CA LEU A 46 5.23 -10.23 -8.64
C LEU A 46 5.71 -9.35 -9.80
N LEU A 47 4.99 -8.27 -10.12
CA LEU A 47 5.44 -7.32 -11.15
C LEU A 47 6.73 -6.58 -10.77
N LEU A 48 6.96 -6.30 -9.48
CA LEU A 48 8.20 -5.71 -8.99
C LEU A 48 9.41 -6.65 -9.14
N SER A 49 9.19 -7.98 -9.13
CA SER A 49 10.29 -8.94 -9.28
C SER A 49 11.06 -8.75 -10.59
N LEU A 50 10.39 -8.36 -11.67
CA LEU A 50 11.00 -8.19 -12.99
C LEU A 50 12.08 -7.08 -13.01
N PRO A 51 11.81 -5.82 -12.63
CA PRO A 51 12.84 -4.80 -12.55
C PRO A 51 13.87 -5.10 -11.45
N VAL A 52 13.50 -5.76 -10.35
CA VAL A 52 14.45 -6.18 -9.30
C VAL A 52 15.49 -7.16 -9.85
N ILE A 53 15.05 -8.20 -10.56
CA ILE A 53 15.94 -9.17 -11.20
C ILE A 53 16.80 -8.45 -12.25
N GLY A 54 16.21 -7.58 -13.06
CA GLY A 54 16.94 -6.78 -14.04
C GLY A 54 18.08 -5.97 -13.41
N VAL A 55 17.80 -5.23 -12.34
CA VAL A 55 18.83 -4.44 -11.64
C VAL A 55 19.86 -5.35 -10.95
N ALA A 56 19.42 -6.45 -10.33
CA ALA A 56 20.31 -7.38 -9.64
C ALA A 56 21.32 -8.05 -10.60
N VAL A 57 20.85 -8.44 -11.79
CA VAL A 57 21.66 -9.17 -12.79
C VAL A 57 22.52 -8.23 -13.61
N PHE A 58 21.98 -7.09 -14.06
CA PHE A 58 22.66 -6.22 -15.04
C PHE A 58 23.40 -5.03 -14.43
N ILE A 59 23.11 -4.64 -13.19
CA ILE A 59 23.74 -3.48 -12.54
C ILE A 59 24.57 -3.94 -11.34
N ALA A 60 23.91 -4.40 -10.28
CA ALA A 60 24.56 -4.92 -9.09
C ALA A 60 23.55 -5.69 -8.22
N PRO A 61 23.91 -6.86 -7.66
CA PRO A 61 23.02 -7.61 -6.77
C PRO A 61 22.55 -6.79 -5.56
N MET A 62 23.43 -5.98 -5.00
CA MET A 62 23.11 -5.12 -3.86
C MET A 62 22.09 -4.02 -4.21
N ALA A 63 22.17 -3.45 -5.43
CA ALA A 63 21.19 -2.48 -5.89
C ALA A 63 19.80 -3.11 -6.07
N GLY A 64 19.76 -4.35 -6.57
CA GLY A 64 18.54 -5.15 -6.65
C GLY A 64 17.93 -5.42 -5.28
N PHE A 65 18.74 -5.74 -4.27
CA PHE A 65 18.29 -5.93 -2.89
C PHE A 65 17.61 -4.68 -2.31
N TRP A 66 18.24 -3.51 -2.45
CA TRP A 66 17.65 -2.25 -1.97
C TRP A 66 16.37 -1.88 -2.71
N LEU A 67 16.33 -2.10 -4.03
CA LEU A 67 15.13 -1.90 -4.84
C LEU A 67 13.99 -2.83 -4.41
N ALA A 68 14.30 -4.08 -4.10
CA ALA A 68 13.32 -5.04 -3.60
C ALA A 68 12.74 -4.57 -2.25
N LEU A 69 13.61 -4.17 -1.31
CA LEU A 69 13.21 -3.70 0.01
C LEU A 69 12.31 -2.46 -0.06
N GLY A 70 12.79 -1.38 -0.71
CA GLY A 70 12.04 -0.13 -0.78
C GLY A 70 10.80 -0.23 -1.66
N GLY A 71 10.86 -1.01 -2.74
CA GLY A 71 9.71 -1.30 -3.59
C GLY A 71 8.62 -2.07 -2.84
N ALA A 72 9.00 -3.11 -2.09
CA ALA A 72 8.07 -3.87 -1.25
C ALA A 72 7.46 -2.99 -0.17
N ALA A 73 8.27 -2.19 0.53
CA ALA A 73 7.79 -1.25 1.55
C ALA A 73 6.79 -0.23 0.98
N ALA A 74 7.05 0.31 -0.22
CA ALA A 74 6.14 1.23 -0.89
C ALA A 74 4.81 0.56 -1.30
N ILE A 75 4.85 -0.68 -1.79
CA ILE A 75 3.66 -1.47 -2.14
C ILE A 75 2.81 -1.73 -0.90
N ILE A 76 3.43 -2.27 0.16
CA ILE A 76 2.75 -2.60 1.42
C ILE A 76 2.12 -1.34 2.03
N SER A 77 2.87 -0.25 2.12
CA SER A 77 2.37 1.03 2.63
C SER A 77 1.15 1.51 1.83
N THR A 78 1.22 1.39 0.50
CA THR A 78 0.13 1.80 -0.39
C THR A 78 -1.13 0.95 -0.20
N CYS A 79 -0.99 -0.38 -0.10
CA CYS A 79 -2.10 -1.28 0.16
C CYS A 79 -2.76 -0.98 1.51
N LEU A 80 -1.97 -0.83 2.57
CA LEU A 80 -2.47 -0.52 3.91
C LEU A 80 -3.22 0.82 3.93
N ILE A 81 -2.65 1.88 3.35
CA ILE A 81 -3.33 3.18 3.25
C ILE A 81 -4.64 3.08 2.45
N ALA A 82 -4.67 2.23 1.41
CA ALA A 82 -5.88 2.00 0.62
C ALA A 82 -6.98 1.30 1.42
N ILE A 83 -6.60 0.36 2.28
CA ILE A 83 -7.52 -0.40 3.10
C ILE A 83 -8.03 0.43 4.27
N TRP A 84 -7.17 1.18 4.96
CA TRP A 84 -7.60 2.03 6.08
C TRP A 84 -8.60 3.14 5.70
N HIS A 85 -8.62 3.56 4.44
CA HIS A 85 -9.52 4.60 3.94
C HIS A 85 -10.59 4.05 2.99
N GLN A 86 -10.80 2.74 2.98
CA GLN A 86 -11.83 2.11 2.16
C GLN A 86 -13.21 2.39 2.75
N THR A 87 -14.18 2.69 1.90
CA THR A 87 -15.61 2.66 2.25
C THR A 87 -16.21 1.40 1.62
N PRO A 88 -16.87 0.52 2.38
CA PRO A 88 -17.53 -0.67 1.82
C PRO A 88 -18.50 -0.24 0.71
N GLY A 89 -18.22 -0.66 -0.53
CA GLY A 89 -18.98 -0.24 -1.70
C GLY A 89 -20.20 -1.12 -1.93
N ASN A 90 -21.36 -0.51 -2.19
CA ASN A 90 -22.50 -1.27 -2.71
C ASN A 90 -22.20 -1.71 -4.16
N ARG A 91 -22.63 -2.88 -4.63
CA ARG A 91 -22.47 -3.32 -6.05
C ARG A 91 -22.87 -2.25 -7.07
N LYS A 92 -23.80 -1.35 -6.72
CA LYS A 92 -24.21 -0.19 -7.54
C LYS A 92 -23.11 0.87 -7.72
N GLU A 93 -22.19 1.00 -6.77
CA GLU A 93 -21.06 1.94 -6.82
C GLU A 93 -19.85 1.43 -7.61
N PHE A 94 -19.82 0.15 -7.98
CA PHE A 94 -18.75 -0.38 -8.84
C PHE A 94 -18.62 0.41 -10.16
N ARG A 95 -19.76 0.88 -10.69
CA ARG A 95 -19.83 1.71 -11.90
C ARG A 95 -19.40 3.17 -11.68
N ARG A 96 -19.43 3.66 -10.44
CA ARG A 96 -19.08 5.02 -10.07
C ARG A 96 -17.84 4.97 -9.19
N ARG A 97 -16.66 4.81 -9.81
CA ARG A 97 -15.37 5.00 -9.13
C ARG A 97 -15.40 6.36 -8.40
N THR A 98 -15.65 6.34 -7.10
CA THR A 98 -15.53 7.53 -6.28
C THR A 98 -14.08 7.97 -6.37
N ARG A 99 -13.83 9.13 -6.99
CA ARG A 99 -12.51 9.78 -6.94
C ARG A 99 -12.15 9.87 -5.46
N GLY A 100 -11.22 9.03 -5.01
CA GLY A 100 -10.68 9.13 -3.65
C GLY A 100 -10.23 10.55 -3.39
N SER A 101 -10.27 10.99 -2.13
CA SER A 101 -9.95 12.37 -1.79
C SER A 101 -8.58 12.75 -2.38
N LEU A 102 -8.49 13.93 -2.99
CA LEU A 102 -7.22 14.40 -3.56
C LEU A 102 -6.12 14.37 -2.49
N LEU A 103 -6.47 14.72 -1.25
CA LEU A 103 -5.57 14.70 -0.10
C LEU A 103 -5.02 13.30 0.19
N LEU A 104 -5.84 12.26 0.11
CA LEU A 104 -5.39 10.87 0.30
C LEU A 104 -4.44 10.43 -0.80
N ASN A 105 -4.72 10.80 -2.05
CA ASN A 105 -3.81 10.52 -3.17
C ASN A 105 -2.47 11.23 -3.00
N PHE A 106 -2.48 12.51 -2.60
CA PHE A 106 -1.26 13.25 -2.29
C PHE A 106 -0.47 12.63 -1.14
N GLY A 107 -1.13 12.29 -0.03
CA GLY A 107 -0.48 11.65 1.11
C GLY A 107 0.17 10.31 0.74
N ARG A 108 -0.53 9.48 -0.04
CA ARG A 108 0.02 8.22 -0.55
C ARG A 108 1.21 8.44 -1.50
N SER A 109 1.12 9.40 -2.41
CA SER A 109 2.24 9.77 -3.28
C SER A 109 3.44 10.24 -2.46
N PHE A 110 3.24 11.01 -1.40
CA PHE A 110 4.30 11.47 -0.51
C PHE A 110 5.01 10.30 0.20
N VAL A 111 4.26 9.33 0.73
CA VAL A 111 4.82 8.09 1.30
C VAL A 111 5.64 7.32 0.25
N ALA A 112 5.13 7.19 -0.98
CA ALA A 112 5.84 6.54 -2.06
C ALA A 112 7.15 7.26 -2.43
N PHE A 113 7.15 8.60 -2.48
CA PHE A 113 8.36 9.38 -2.72
C PHE A 113 9.39 9.24 -1.60
N GLY A 114 8.96 9.13 -0.34
CA GLY A 114 9.86 8.85 0.78
C GLY A 114 10.57 7.51 0.64
N TRP A 115 9.85 6.45 0.24
CA TRP A 115 10.47 5.14 -0.04
C TRP A 115 11.40 5.16 -1.26
N ILE A 116 11.06 5.93 -2.31
CA ILE A 116 11.95 6.14 -3.47
C ILE A 116 13.24 6.83 -3.03
N GLY A 117 13.15 7.90 -2.24
CA GLY A 117 14.30 8.63 -1.72
C GLY A 117 15.19 7.75 -0.83
N ALA A 118 14.59 6.95 0.05
CA ALA A 118 15.31 5.99 0.90
C ALA A 118 16.06 4.95 0.07
N THR A 119 15.39 4.39 -0.94
CA THR A 119 15.98 3.40 -1.86
C THR A 119 17.14 4.01 -2.64
N PHE A 120 16.96 5.21 -3.19
CA PHE A 120 17.98 5.91 -3.96
C PHE A 120 19.23 6.19 -3.12
N ALA A 121 19.06 6.68 -1.89
CA ALA A 121 20.17 6.93 -0.98
C ALA A 121 20.91 5.63 -0.57
N ALA A 122 20.18 4.53 -0.41
CA ALA A 122 20.79 3.23 -0.13
C ALA A 122 21.60 2.69 -1.32
N VAL A 123 21.08 2.83 -2.55
CA VAL A 123 21.77 2.42 -3.78
C VAL A 123 22.98 3.32 -4.07
N SER A 124 22.94 4.61 -3.74
CA SER A 124 24.07 5.52 -3.93
C SER A 124 25.23 5.32 -2.94
N GLY A 125 25.10 4.35 -2.02
CA GLY A 125 26.13 3.97 -1.05
C GLY A 125 26.05 4.70 0.29
N TRP A 126 24.99 5.49 0.52
CA TRP A 126 24.78 6.25 1.76
C TRP A 126 23.50 5.78 2.48
N PRO A 127 23.42 4.51 2.93
CA PRO A 127 22.19 3.95 3.51
C PRO A 127 21.73 4.70 4.77
N LEU A 128 22.65 5.28 5.53
CA LEU A 128 22.36 6.12 6.69
C LEU A 128 21.53 7.37 6.33
N LEU A 129 21.82 8.00 5.19
CA LEU A 129 21.02 9.14 4.71
C LEU A 129 19.63 8.69 4.27
N GLY A 130 19.48 7.44 3.81
CA GLY A 130 18.20 6.84 3.44
C GLY A 130 17.25 6.63 4.63
N ILE A 131 17.75 6.64 5.86
CA ILE A 131 16.93 6.55 7.07
C ILE A 131 16.01 7.76 7.20
N ILE A 132 16.48 8.96 6.84
CA ILE A 132 15.72 10.20 6.95
C ILE A 132 14.41 10.14 6.12
N PRO A 133 14.45 9.90 4.79
CA PRO A 133 13.24 9.79 4.00
C PRO A 133 12.39 8.56 4.37
N ALA A 134 12.98 7.48 4.89
CA ALA A 134 12.24 6.33 5.40
C ALA A 134 11.42 6.69 6.65
N ILE A 135 12.01 7.42 7.60
CA ILE A 135 11.30 7.92 8.79
C ILE A 135 10.18 8.87 8.39
N ILE A 136 10.42 9.78 7.43
CA ILE A 136 9.40 10.69 6.92
C ILE A 136 8.25 9.91 6.27
N ALA A 137 8.56 8.89 5.46
CA ALA A 137 7.55 8.04 4.83
C ALA A 137 6.70 7.31 5.87
N LEU A 138 7.35 6.72 6.89
CA LEU A 138 6.67 6.04 7.99
C LEU A 138 5.83 7.01 8.83
N GLY A 139 6.35 8.19 9.14
CA GLY A 139 5.62 9.23 9.86
C GLY A 139 4.36 9.69 9.10
N ALA A 140 4.49 9.90 7.79
CA ALA A 140 3.35 10.23 6.93
C ALA A 140 2.34 9.08 6.85
N MET A 141 2.80 7.83 6.79
CA MET A 141 1.94 6.65 6.82
C MET A 141 1.19 6.52 8.16
N LEU A 142 1.86 6.76 9.30
CA LEU A 142 1.24 6.76 10.63
C LEU A 142 0.23 7.90 10.78
N ALA A 143 0.52 9.09 10.26
CA ALA A 143 -0.43 10.20 10.25
C ALA A 143 -1.70 9.84 9.45
N LEU A 144 -1.55 9.15 8.32
CA LEU A 144 -2.68 8.64 7.55
C LEU A 144 -3.44 7.52 8.28
N HIS A 145 -2.72 6.64 9.00
CA HIS A 145 -3.36 5.62 9.83
C HIS A 145 -4.28 6.25 10.89
N GLU A 146 -3.82 7.29 11.57
CA GLU A 146 -4.60 7.98 12.61
C GLU A 146 -5.82 8.72 12.02
N SER A 147 -5.71 9.23 10.79
CA SER A 147 -6.82 9.92 10.11
C SER A 147 -7.91 9.01 9.53
N ARG A 148 -7.84 7.69 9.79
CA ARG A 148 -8.81 6.72 9.28
C ARG A 148 -10.26 7.08 9.70
N PRO A 149 -11.26 6.94 8.81
CA PRO A 149 -12.65 7.15 9.18
C PRO A 149 -13.05 6.25 10.36
N LYS A 150 -13.69 6.81 11.39
CA LYS A 150 -14.25 6.01 12.48
C LYS A 150 -15.48 5.27 11.97
N GLU A 151 -15.60 3.99 12.32
CA GLU A 151 -16.75 3.18 11.96
C GLU A 151 -18.04 3.80 12.54
N PRO A 152 -19.17 3.75 11.81
CA PRO A 152 -20.47 4.06 12.39
C PRO A 152 -20.73 3.11 13.55
N GLN A 153 -20.99 3.65 14.75
CA GLN A 153 -21.41 2.82 15.88
C GLN A 153 -22.80 2.25 15.56
N PRO A 154 -23.05 0.94 15.72
CA PRO A 154 -24.39 0.40 15.62
C PRO A 154 -25.21 0.99 16.77
N GLU A 155 -26.26 1.72 16.41
CA GLU A 155 -27.31 2.22 17.31
C GLU A 155 -28.26 1.11 17.77
#